data_AF-A0A0M8TMY7-F1
#
_entry.id   AF-A0A0M8TMY7-F1
#
_cell.length_a   1.000
_cell.length_b   1.000
_cell.length_c   1.000
_cell.angle_alpha   90.00
_cell.angle_beta   90.00
_cell.angle_gamma   90.00
#
_symmetry.space_group_name_H-M   'P 1'
#
loop_
_entity.id
_entity.type
_entity.pdbx_description
1 polymer ?
#
loop_
_entity_poly.entity_id
_entity_poly.type
_entity_poly.pdbx_seq_one_letter_code
_entity_poly.pdbx_strand_id
1 'polypeptide(L)'
;MTPDDTQHFEELAARALTSYEDRPDAVSVARLVDDLITAGQTLHATVTALPADQRTERVGAALVEWTYFIDVGPLGGDTDHANWNHARNLARIARVLAAALAMRRSSGVR
;
A
#
# COMPACT_ATOMS: atom_id res chain seq x y z
N MET A 1 8.85 -7.61 9.39
CA MET A 1 8.21 -8.01 8.13
C MET A 1 9.01 -9.14 7.50
N THR A 2 8.38 -10.29 7.33
CA THR A 2 8.97 -11.49 6.75
C THR A 2 9.00 -11.40 5.21
N PRO A 3 9.74 -12.27 4.51
CA PRO A 3 9.61 -12.44 3.07
C PRO A 3 8.17 -12.74 2.65
N ASP A 4 7.47 -13.58 3.43
CA ASP A 4 6.09 -13.99 3.17
C ASP A 4 5.13 -12.80 3.25
N ASP A 5 5.30 -11.90 4.22
CA ASP A 5 4.51 -10.66 4.33
C ASP A 5 4.71 -9.76 3.09
N THR A 6 5.94 -9.74 2.56
CA THR A 6 6.28 -8.93 1.38
C THR A 6 5.62 -9.52 0.13
N GLN A 7 5.67 -10.85 -0.03
CA GLN A 7 5.04 -11.54 -1.15
C GLN A 7 3.52 -11.39 -1.13
N HIS A 8 2.91 -11.62 0.04
CA HIS A 8 1.47 -11.45 0.23
C HIS A 8 1.01 -10.04 -0.16
N PHE A 9 1.76 -9.01 0.23
CA PHE A 9 1.46 -7.64 -0.16
C PHE A 9 1.54 -7.41 -1.68
N GLU A 10 2.58 -7.92 -2.37
CA GLU A 10 2.69 -7.76 -3.82
C GLU A 10 1.54 -8.45 -4.57
N GLU A 11 1.03 -9.57 -4.07
CA GLU A 11 -0.16 -10.24 -4.61
C GLU A 11 -1.42 -9.38 -4.48
N LEU A 12 -1.63 -8.75 -3.32
CA LEU A 12 -2.73 -7.79 -3.10
C LEU A 12 -2.58 -6.57 -4.03
N ALA A 13 -1.38 -6.03 -4.14
CA ALA A 13 -1.10 -4.89 -5.02
C ALA A 13 -1.35 -5.23 -6.49
N ALA A 14 -0.94 -6.42 -6.95
CA ALA A 14 -1.20 -6.90 -8.30
C ALA A 14 -2.71 -7.00 -8.59
N ARG A 15 -3.50 -7.56 -7.66
CA ARG A 15 -4.96 -7.63 -7.77
C ARG A 15 -5.60 -6.24 -7.86
N ALA A 16 -5.14 -5.28 -7.04
CA ALA A 16 -5.67 -3.92 -7.08
C ALA A 16 -5.32 -3.19 -8.38
N LEU A 17 -4.11 -3.42 -8.90
CA LEU A 17 -3.57 -2.74 -10.07
C LEU A 17 -3.91 -3.40 -11.41
N THR A 18 -4.73 -4.46 -11.40
CA THR A 18 -5.23 -5.10 -12.62
C THR A 18 -6.00 -4.15 -13.55
N SER A 19 -6.28 -4.61 -14.77
CA SER A 19 -7.02 -3.85 -15.78
C SER A 19 -8.46 -3.56 -15.32
N TYR A 20 -9.12 -2.56 -15.92
CA TYR A 20 -10.55 -2.27 -15.66
C TYR A 20 -11.48 -3.41 -16.07
N GLU A 21 -11.09 -4.18 -17.07
CA GLU A 21 -11.85 -5.33 -17.58
C GLU A 21 -11.78 -6.51 -16.60
N ASP A 22 -10.65 -6.65 -15.90
CA ASP A 22 -10.40 -7.71 -14.91
C ASP A 22 -10.74 -7.28 -13.47
N ARG A 23 -11.49 -6.19 -13.32
CA ARG A 23 -11.84 -5.64 -12.01
C ARG A 23 -12.67 -6.68 -11.21
N PRO A 24 -12.30 -6.96 -9.94
CA PRO A 24 -13.11 -7.83 -9.09
C PRO A 24 -14.51 -7.26 -8.83
N ASP A 25 -15.44 -8.10 -8.42
CA ASP A 25 -16.75 -7.66 -7.95
C ASP A 25 -16.64 -6.78 -6.69
N ALA A 26 -17.72 -6.06 -6.36
CA ALA A 26 -17.72 -5.08 -5.27
C ALA A 26 -17.35 -5.68 -3.90
N VAL A 27 -17.79 -6.91 -3.59
CA VAL A 27 -17.48 -7.58 -2.32
C VAL A 27 -16.00 -7.97 -2.29
N SER A 28 -15.48 -8.48 -3.40
CA SER A 28 -14.05 -8.78 -3.54
C SER A 28 -13.18 -7.53 -3.45
N VAL A 29 -13.63 -6.39 -3.98
CA VAL A 29 -12.93 -5.10 -3.83
C VAL A 29 -12.94 -4.63 -2.37
N ALA A 30 -14.07 -4.75 -1.66
CA ALA A 30 -14.13 -4.35 -0.25
C ALA A 30 -13.15 -5.17 0.61
N ARG A 31 -13.12 -6.50 0.42
CA ARG A 31 -12.13 -7.37 1.08
C ARG A 31 -10.69 -7.00 0.70
N LEU A 32 -10.45 -6.69 -0.57
CA LEU A 32 -9.14 -6.26 -1.04
C LEU A 32 -8.69 -4.94 -0.38
N VAL A 33 -9.60 -4.00 -0.13
CA VAL A 33 -9.29 -2.78 0.63
C VAL A 33 -8.86 -3.13 2.05
N ASP A 34 -9.64 -3.96 2.76
CA ASP A 34 -9.32 -4.36 4.14
C ASP A 34 -7.95 -5.08 4.24
N ASP A 35 -7.69 -6.01 3.30
CA ASP A 35 -6.41 -6.73 3.22
C ASP A 35 -5.25 -5.76 2.96
N LEU A 36 -5.42 -4.82 2.02
CA LEU A 36 -4.42 -3.80 1.71
C LEU A 36 -4.13 -2.87 2.89
N ILE A 37 -5.17 -2.45 3.62
CA ILE A 37 -5.02 -1.62 4.82
C ILE A 37 -4.22 -2.39 5.88
N THR A 38 -4.59 -3.64 6.13
CA THR A 38 -3.92 -4.48 7.14
C THR A 38 -2.44 -4.70 6.81
N ALA A 39 -2.14 -5.11 5.59
CA ALA A 39 -0.76 -5.33 5.15
C ALA A 39 0.03 -4.01 5.08
N GLY A 40 -0.58 -2.96 4.53
CA GLY A 40 0.04 -1.65 4.38
C GLY A 40 0.28 -0.94 5.71
N GLN A 41 -0.52 -1.18 6.75
CA GLN A 41 -0.28 -0.63 8.08
C GLN A 41 1.01 -1.19 8.70
N THR A 42 1.28 -2.48 8.47
CA THR A 42 2.53 -3.12 8.90
C THR A 42 3.74 -2.53 8.16
N LEU A 43 3.60 -2.29 6.85
CA LEU A 43 4.62 -1.60 6.03
C LEU A 43 4.86 -0.17 6.54
N HIS A 44 3.80 0.60 6.72
CA HIS A 44 3.84 1.98 7.18
C HIS A 44 4.53 2.10 8.54
N ALA A 45 4.17 1.26 9.51
CA ALA A 45 4.81 1.24 10.83
C ALA A 45 6.31 0.93 10.73
N THR A 46 6.68 -0.08 9.92
CA THR A 46 8.08 -0.47 9.73
C THR A 46 8.91 0.66 9.10
N VAL A 47 8.37 1.33 8.08
CA VAL A 47 9.06 2.43 7.38
C VAL A 47 9.11 3.71 8.23
N THR A 48 8.07 3.98 9.02
CA THR A 48 8.03 5.11 9.97
C THR A 48 9.12 4.98 11.05
N ALA A 49 9.40 3.77 11.50
CA ALA A 49 10.44 3.48 12.48
C ALA A 49 11.88 3.68 11.94
N LEU A 50 12.05 3.85 10.63
CA LEU A 50 13.37 4.15 10.06
C LEU A 50 13.84 5.56 10.49
N PRO A 51 15.14 5.75 10.75
CA PRO A 51 15.72 7.08 10.93
C PRO A 51 15.38 8.02 9.75
N ALA A 52 15.20 9.32 10.03
CA ALA A 52 14.75 10.29 9.02
C ALA A 52 15.77 10.46 7.87
N ASP A 53 17.06 10.38 8.18
CA ASP A 53 18.17 10.38 7.21
C ASP A 53 18.19 9.15 6.30
N GLN A 54 17.44 8.10 6.63
CA GLN A 54 17.28 6.89 5.83
C GLN A 54 15.98 6.87 5.01
N ARG A 55 15.14 7.89 5.15
CA ARG A 55 13.91 8.06 4.37
C ARG A 55 14.16 9.09 3.28
N THR A 56 14.06 8.67 2.02
CA THR A 56 14.06 9.63 0.92
C THR A 56 12.82 10.51 0.99
N GLU A 57 12.84 11.69 0.35
CA GLU A 57 11.68 12.57 0.26
C GLU A 57 10.45 11.85 -0.30
N ARG A 58 10.65 10.99 -1.31
CA ARG A 58 9.61 10.12 -1.88
C ARG A 58 8.98 9.19 -0.85
N VAL A 59 9.79 8.60 0.04
CA VAL A 59 9.30 7.72 1.11
C VAL A 59 8.55 8.54 2.17
N GLY A 60 9.05 9.73 2.52
CA GLY A 60 8.36 10.65 3.42
C GLY A 60 6.97 11.04 2.89
N ALA A 61 6.88 11.41 1.61
CA ALA A 61 5.62 11.72 0.95
C ALA A 61 4.66 10.53 0.97
N ALA A 62 5.15 9.31 0.67
CA ALA A 62 4.33 8.10 0.70
C ALA A 62 3.77 7.78 2.10
N LEU A 63 4.50 8.07 3.19
CA LEU A 63 3.97 7.92 4.55
C LEU A 63 2.80 8.88 4.81
N VAL A 64 2.94 10.15 4.40
CA VAL A 64 1.88 11.16 4.54
C VAL A 64 0.66 10.80 3.69
N GLU A 65 0.88 10.40 2.44
CA GLU A 65 -0.19 9.94 1.55
C GLU A 65 -0.91 8.72 2.10
N TRP A 66 -0.19 7.77 2.68
CA TRP A 66 -0.80 6.61 3.36
C TRP A 66 -1.75 7.05 4.46
N THR A 67 -1.28 7.88 5.41
CA THR A 67 -2.12 8.40 6.50
C THR A 67 -3.34 9.12 5.95
N TYR A 68 -3.16 9.98 4.95
CA TYR A 68 -4.28 10.69 4.31
C TYR A 68 -5.34 9.73 3.76
N PHE A 69 -4.94 8.71 2.99
CA PHE A 69 -5.90 7.77 2.42
C PHE A 69 -6.59 6.91 3.48
N ILE A 70 -5.88 6.50 4.53
CA ILE A 70 -6.51 5.81 5.67
C ILE A 70 -7.58 6.68 6.34
N ASP A 71 -7.29 7.96 6.55
CA ASP A 71 -8.21 8.87 7.26
C ASP A 71 -9.44 9.23 6.41
N VAL A 72 -9.26 9.52 5.12
CA VAL A 72 -10.36 9.94 4.23
C VAL A 72 -11.17 8.79 3.67
N GLY A 73 -10.61 7.58 3.62
CA GLY A 73 -11.23 6.41 3.03
C GLY A 73 -11.50 6.55 1.51
N PRO A 74 -12.47 5.80 0.98
CA PRO A 74 -12.87 5.89 -0.43
C PRO A 74 -13.45 7.27 -0.79
N LEU A 75 -12.79 7.95 -1.73
CA LEU A 75 -13.23 9.25 -2.25
C LEU A 75 -14.24 9.04 -3.40
N GLY A 76 -15.43 9.64 -3.30
CA GLY A 76 -16.44 9.60 -4.36
C GLY A 76 -17.82 9.02 -4.00
N GLY A 77 -18.12 8.79 -2.71
CA GLY A 77 -19.45 8.33 -2.26
C GLY A 77 -19.85 6.94 -2.79
N ASP A 78 -21.15 6.68 -2.93
CA ASP A 78 -21.77 5.43 -3.45
C ASP A 78 -21.51 5.19 -4.97
N THR A 79 -20.36 5.61 -5.49
CA THR A 79 -19.99 5.28 -6.87
C THR A 79 -19.35 3.90 -6.93
N ASP A 80 -19.75 3.10 -7.93
CA ASP A 80 -19.29 1.72 -8.15
C ASP A 80 -17.77 1.56 -8.25
N HIS A 81 -17.01 2.66 -8.35
CA HIS A 81 -15.56 2.68 -8.52
C HIS A 81 -14.79 3.25 -7.32
N ALA A 82 -15.46 3.86 -6.33
CA ALA A 82 -14.78 4.54 -5.22
C ALA A 82 -13.84 3.60 -4.46
N ASN A 83 -14.33 2.44 -4.04
CA ASN A 83 -13.54 1.44 -3.31
C ASN A 83 -12.38 0.90 -4.13
N TRP A 84 -12.56 0.74 -5.45
CA TRP A 84 -11.49 0.20 -6.28
C TRP A 84 -10.40 1.22 -6.58
N ASN A 85 -10.77 2.48 -6.80
CA ASN A 85 -9.81 3.58 -6.90
C ASN A 85 -9.04 3.75 -5.59
N HIS A 86 -9.73 3.61 -4.46
CA HIS A 86 -9.11 3.62 -3.14
C HIS A 86 -8.10 2.47 -2.98
N ALA A 87 -8.48 1.23 -3.29
CA ALA A 87 -7.57 0.07 -3.29
C ALA A 87 -6.33 0.30 -4.18
N ARG A 88 -6.52 0.87 -5.38
CA ARG A 88 -5.42 1.20 -6.30
C ARG A 88 -4.45 2.23 -5.72
N ASN A 89 -4.96 3.25 -5.04
CA ASN A 89 -4.11 4.26 -4.39
C ASN A 89 -3.33 3.66 -3.22
N LEU A 90 -4.00 2.91 -2.33
CA LEU A 90 -3.34 2.18 -1.24
C LEU A 90 -2.22 1.27 -1.77
N ALA A 91 -2.51 0.48 -2.82
CA ALA A 91 -1.53 -0.41 -3.42
C ALA A 91 -0.30 0.34 -3.97
N ARG A 92 -0.49 1.47 -4.68
CA ARG A 92 0.63 2.27 -5.21
C ARG A 92 1.52 2.83 -4.11
N ILE A 93 0.90 3.42 -3.09
CA ILE A 93 1.62 4.02 -1.97
C ILE A 93 2.42 2.93 -1.25
N ALA A 94 1.77 1.82 -0.92
CA ALA A 94 2.43 0.74 -0.20
C ALA A 94 3.54 0.05 -1.01
N ARG A 95 3.49 0.02 -2.35
CA ARG A 95 4.64 -0.41 -3.18
C ARG A 95 5.85 0.51 -3.04
N VAL A 96 5.64 1.83 -2.90
CA VAL A 96 6.74 2.76 -2.62
C VAL A 96 7.38 2.47 -1.26
N LEU A 97 6.55 2.19 -0.24
CA LEU A 97 7.02 1.81 1.10
C LEU A 97 7.78 0.47 1.08
N ALA A 98 7.27 -0.54 0.38
CA ALA A 98 7.92 -1.84 0.24
C ALA A 98 9.27 -1.74 -0.47
N ALA A 99 9.36 -0.95 -1.55
CA ALA A 99 10.61 -0.70 -2.26
C ALA A 99 11.69 -0.08 -1.36
N ALA A 100 11.31 0.83 -0.44
CA ALA A 100 12.22 1.42 0.53
C ALA A 100 12.87 0.35 1.43
N LEU A 101 12.09 -0.63 1.89
CA LEU A 101 12.58 -1.73 2.71
C LEU A 101 13.45 -2.70 1.91
N ALA A 102 13.09 -2.99 0.66
CA ALA A 102 13.87 -3.86 -0.22
C ALA A 102 15.27 -3.29 -0.50
N MET A 103 15.35 -1.99 -0.84
CA MET A 103 16.62 -1.31 -1.06
C MET A 103 17.56 -1.41 0.15
N ARG A 104 17.05 -1.24 1.38
CA ARG A 104 17.87 -1.39 2.59
C ARG A 104 18.40 -2.82 2.78
N ARG A 105 17.59 -3.85 2.51
CA ARG A 105 18.04 -5.26 2.59
C ARG A 105 19.18 -5.52 1.61
N SER A 106 19.09 -4.97 0.40
CA SER A 106 20.13 -5.11 -0.62
C SER A 106 21.40 -4.30 -0.31
N SER A 107 21.27 -3.15 0.36
CA SER A 107 22.42 -2.31 0.72
C SER A 107 23.21 -2.80 1.95
N GLY A 108 22.75 -3.85 2.65
CA GLY A 108 23.49 -4.44 3.78
C GLY A 108 23.72 -3.49 4.98
N VAL A 109 23.06 -2.34 5.00
CA VAL A 109 23.16 -1.36 6.10
C VAL A 109 22.26 -1.84 7.23
N ARG A 110 22.86 -2.52 8.21
CA ARG A 110 22.24 -2.78 9.51
C ARG A 110 22.27 -1.51 10.34
#